data_AF-A0A6I2GPF1-F1
#
_entry.id   AF-A0A6I2GPF1-F1
#
_cell.length_a   1.000
_cell.length_b   1.000
_cell.length_c   1.000
_cell.angle_alpha   90.00
_cell.angle_beta   90.00
_cell.angle_gamma   90.00
#
_symmetry.space_group_name_H-M   'P 1'
#
loop_
_entity.id
_entity.type
_entity.pdbx_description
1 polymer ?
#
loop_
_entity_poly.entity_id
_entity_poly.type
_entity_poly.pdbx_seq_one_letter_code
_entity_poly.pdbx_strand_id
1 'polypeptide(L)'
;MRPSSLRPRMLLLALGLLSAGCAGNRQEQRLEAEAAKFIYVAPPPKVWAEAKALLKARGFTVNEDQAGRYVMSTPWTEVYASEDMGTQLRRFLVVGKDMGQGRFIVRIYNINYTTVGNVDSHPSMGNHEYQRDSGSSGGGGGGGMIFSKKGQGAAPAKGWYQRDLAMEWHLLERLEPELAEELKHEDAPKPTATALRSTTTNQ
;
A
#
# COMPACT_ATOMS: atom_id res chain seq x y z
N MET A 1 -29.12 33.77 -38.42
CA MET A 1 -28.59 32.58 -37.70
C MET A 1 -28.98 32.69 -36.24
N ARG A 2 -29.90 31.84 -35.75
CA ARG A 2 -30.30 31.84 -34.33
C ARG A 2 -29.34 30.92 -33.55
N PRO A 3 -28.68 31.39 -32.47
CA PRO A 3 -27.87 30.52 -31.64
C PRO A 3 -28.77 29.50 -30.94
N SER A 4 -28.46 28.23 -31.13
CA SER A 4 -29.09 27.09 -30.50
C SER A 4 -29.02 27.21 -28.98
N SER A 5 -30.18 27.20 -28.33
CA SER A 5 -30.33 27.13 -26.88
C SER A 5 -29.71 25.83 -26.34
N LEU A 6 -28.44 25.89 -25.92
CA LEU A 6 -27.86 24.83 -25.10
C LEU A 6 -28.68 24.74 -23.81
N ARG A 7 -29.36 23.60 -23.66
CA ARG A 7 -30.37 23.39 -22.62
C ARG A 7 -29.70 23.43 -21.23
N PRO A 8 -30.15 24.25 -20.27
CA PRO A 8 -29.59 24.32 -18.91
C PRO A 8 -29.60 22.97 -18.17
N ARG A 9 -30.40 22.02 -18.63
CA ARG A 9 -30.42 20.62 -18.17
C ARG A 9 -29.11 19.85 -18.43
N MET A 10 -28.36 20.14 -19.49
CA MET A 10 -27.06 19.50 -19.74
C MET A 10 -25.96 20.03 -18.82
N LEU A 11 -26.02 21.32 -18.45
CA LEU A 11 -25.05 21.92 -17.54
C LEU A 11 -25.22 21.38 -16.10
N LEU A 12 -26.47 21.16 -15.67
CA LEU A 12 -26.80 20.56 -14.36
C LEU A 12 -26.37 19.09 -14.26
N LEU A 13 -26.51 18.32 -15.33
CA LEU A 13 -26.05 16.93 -15.37
C LEU A 13 -24.53 16.83 -15.29
N ALA A 14 -23.81 17.66 -16.06
CA ALA A 14 -22.35 17.69 -16.00
C ALA A 14 -21.84 18.05 -14.59
N LEU A 15 -22.47 19.02 -13.92
CA LEU A 15 -22.08 19.43 -12.57
C LEU A 15 -22.33 18.36 -11.50
N GLY A 16 -23.38 17.54 -11.64
CA GLY A 16 -23.69 16.44 -10.72
C GLY A 16 -22.67 15.29 -10.75
N LEU A 17 -22.10 14.97 -11.92
CA LEU A 17 -21.08 13.91 -12.03
C LEU A 17 -19.75 14.29 -11.37
N LEU A 18 -19.40 15.58 -11.33
CA LEU A 18 -18.17 16.05 -10.67
C LEU A 18 -18.23 15.92 -9.14
N SER A 19 -19.42 16.05 -8.53
CA SER A 19 -19.58 15.95 -7.07
C SER A 19 -19.52 14.51 -6.52
N ALA A 20 -19.82 13.49 -7.33
CA ALA A 20 -19.83 12.10 -6.86
C ALA A 20 -18.42 11.55 -6.58
N GLY A 21 -17.39 12.05 -7.28
CA GLY A 21 -16.02 11.54 -7.16
C GLY A 21 -15.32 11.87 -5.82
N CYS A 22 -15.67 12.99 -5.17
CA CYS A 22 -15.03 13.38 -3.92
C CYS A 22 -15.58 12.65 -2.68
N ALA A 23 -16.84 12.22 -2.70
CA ALA A 23 -17.44 11.51 -1.58
C ALA A 23 -16.90 10.07 -1.46
N GLY A 24 -16.80 9.34 -2.58
CA GLY A 24 -16.27 7.97 -2.60
C GLY A 24 -14.82 7.88 -2.11
N ASN A 25 -13.95 8.76 -2.59
CA ASN A 25 -12.54 8.77 -2.18
C ASN A 25 -12.35 9.05 -0.68
N ARG A 26 -13.22 9.87 -0.05
CA ARG A 26 -13.15 10.11 1.40
C ARG A 26 -13.57 8.88 2.21
N GLN A 27 -14.60 8.17 1.75
CA GLN A 27 -15.06 6.95 2.39
C GLN A 27 -13.97 5.87 2.31
N GLU A 28 -13.39 5.65 1.13
CA GLU A 28 -12.28 4.70 0.94
C GLU A 28 -11.09 5.03 1.84
N GLN A 29 -10.63 6.29 1.87
CA GLN A 29 -9.54 6.72 2.75
C GLN A 29 -9.84 6.50 4.24
N ARG A 30 -11.10 6.67 4.68
CA ARG A 30 -11.49 6.35 6.06
C ARG A 30 -11.38 4.86 6.33
N LEU A 31 -11.96 4.02 5.48
CA LEU A 31 -11.95 2.56 5.66
C LEU A 31 -10.52 2.03 5.71
N GLU A 32 -9.66 2.52 4.82
CA GLU A 32 -8.23 2.27 4.81
C GLU A 32 -7.52 2.69 6.11
N ALA A 33 -7.87 3.86 6.65
CA ALA A 33 -7.31 4.34 7.91
C ALA A 33 -7.78 3.51 9.13
N GLU A 34 -8.99 2.96 9.11
CA GLU A 34 -9.46 2.05 10.16
C GLU A 34 -8.82 0.66 10.04
N ALA A 35 -8.67 0.14 8.83
CA ALA A 35 -7.89 -1.09 8.58
C ALA A 35 -6.47 -0.97 9.16
N ALA A 36 -5.86 0.21 9.02
CA ALA A 36 -4.51 0.49 9.48
C ALA A 36 -4.33 0.31 11.00
N LYS A 37 -5.40 0.44 11.78
CA LYS A 37 -5.40 0.35 13.25
C LYS A 37 -5.83 -1.03 13.75
N PHE A 38 -6.38 -1.87 12.88
CA PHE A 38 -7.04 -3.10 13.28
C PHE A 38 -6.08 -4.15 13.84
N ILE A 39 -6.54 -4.83 14.89
CA ILE A 39 -5.84 -5.94 15.54
C ILE A 39 -6.75 -7.15 15.45
N TYR A 40 -6.29 -8.18 14.75
CA TYR A 40 -7.05 -9.41 14.56
C TYR A 40 -7.10 -10.20 15.87
N VAL A 41 -8.30 -10.62 16.27
CA VAL A 41 -8.52 -11.52 17.41
C VAL A 41 -8.66 -12.94 16.88
N ALA A 42 -7.56 -13.46 16.33
CA ALA A 42 -7.50 -14.79 15.75
C ALA A 42 -6.07 -15.38 15.87
N PRO A 43 -5.92 -16.72 15.86
CA PRO A 43 -4.60 -17.35 15.91
C PRO A 43 -3.69 -16.83 14.79
N PRO A 44 -2.43 -16.45 15.09
CA PRO A 44 -1.48 -15.93 14.11
C PRO A 44 -1.38 -16.77 12.81
N PRO A 45 -1.35 -18.12 12.84
CA PRO A 45 -1.28 -18.91 11.62
C PRO A 45 -2.49 -18.73 10.68
N LYS A 46 -3.69 -18.49 11.24
CA LYS A 46 -4.91 -18.29 10.47
C LYS A 46 -4.86 -16.96 9.70
N VAL A 47 -4.54 -15.88 10.41
CA VAL A 47 -4.44 -14.54 9.81
C VAL A 47 -3.31 -14.50 8.78
N TRP A 48 -2.19 -15.16 9.08
CA TRP A 48 -1.05 -15.25 8.17
C TRP A 48 -1.38 -16.00 6.87
N ALA A 49 -2.10 -17.12 6.96
CA ALA A 49 -2.53 -17.89 5.81
C ALA A 49 -3.46 -17.08 4.89
N GLU A 50 -4.38 -16.29 5.45
CA GLU A 50 -5.25 -15.41 4.65
C GLU A 50 -4.49 -14.26 3.99
N ALA A 51 -3.51 -13.65 4.67
CA ALA A 51 -2.65 -12.64 4.05
C ALA A 51 -1.88 -13.21 2.85
N LYS A 52 -1.39 -14.45 2.96
CA LYS A 52 -0.76 -15.16 1.84
C LYS A 52 -1.75 -15.45 0.72
N ALA A 53 -2.94 -15.92 1.06
CA ALA A 53 -3.99 -16.23 0.09
C ALA A 53 -4.42 -14.97 -0.68
N LEU A 54 -4.51 -13.83 -0.01
CA LEU A 54 -4.83 -12.53 -0.61
C LEU A 54 -3.80 -12.11 -1.68
N LEU A 55 -2.50 -12.22 -1.39
CA LEU A 55 -1.45 -11.93 -2.36
C LEU A 55 -1.51 -12.88 -3.57
N LYS A 56 -1.71 -14.18 -3.31
CA LYS A 56 -1.84 -15.18 -4.38
C LYS A 56 -3.07 -14.96 -5.25
N ALA A 57 -4.21 -14.60 -4.65
CA ALA A 57 -5.44 -14.29 -5.37
C ALA A 57 -5.27 -13.08 -6.30
N ARG A 58 -4.35 -12.17 -5.98
CA ARG A 58 -3.95 -11.04 -6.83
C ARG A 58 -2.88 -11.40 -7.86
N GLY A 59 -2.53 -12.68 -8.01
CA GLY A 59 -1.57 -13.16 -8.99
C GLY A 59 -0.10 -13.00 -8.57
N PHE A 60 0.18 -12.61 -7.32
CA PHE A 60 1.55 -12.48 -6.85
C PHE A 60 2.14 -13.81 -6.40
N THR A 61 3.38 -14.07 -6.79
CA THR A 61 4.22 -15.09 -6.16
C THR A 61 4.69 -14.60 -4.79
N VAL A 62 4.65 -15.45 -3.78
CA VAL A 62 4.98 -15.11 -2.40
C VAL A 62 6.17 -15.94 -1.91
N ASN A 63 7.21 -15.26 -1.45
CA ASN A 63 8.36 -15.84 -0.76
C ASN A 63 8.20 -15.60 0.74
N GLU A 64 8.09 -16.67 1.51
CA GLU A 64 8.05 -16.59 2.98
C GLU A 64 9.46 -16.70 3.56
N ASP A 65 9.67 -15.98 4.67
CA ASP A 65 10.89 -16.11 5.43
C ASP A 65 10.94 -17.47 6.14
N GLN A 66 12.05 -18.19 5.95
CA GLN A 66 12.21 -19.54 6.50
C GLN A 66 12.58 -19.55 7.99
N ALA A 67 12.93 -18.39 8.56
CA ALA A 67 13.31 -18.26 9.96
C ALA A 67 12.12 -18.27 10.95
N GLY A 68 10.92 -18.64 10.49
CA GLY A 68 9.71 -18.69 11.32
C GLY A 68 9.19 -17.31 11.77
N ARG A 69 9.76 -16.22 11.23
CA ARG A 69 9.23 -14.88 11.42
C ARG A 69 8.03 -14.73 10.50
N TYR A 70 6.95 -14.10 10.97
CA TYR A 70 5.80 -13.74 10.14
C TYR A 70 6.18 -12.62 9.17
N VAL A 71 7.02 -12.94 8.19
CA VAL A 71 7.49 -12.01 7.15
C VAL A 71 7.41 -12.74 5.81
N MET A 72 6.73 -12.13 4.85
CA MET A 72 6.68 -12.62 3.47
C MET A 72 6.88 -11.46 2.50
N SER A 73 7.44 -11.73 1.34
CA SER A 73 7.64 -10.72 0.30
C SER A 73 7.40 -11.29 -1.08
N THR A 74 6.97 -10.45 -2.00
CA THR A 74 6.91 -10.82 -3.41
C THR A 74 8.28 -10.60 -4.06
N PRO A 75 8.58 -11.27 -5.18
CA PRO A 75 9.69 -10.88 -6.04
C PRO A 75 9.57 -9.41 -6.45
N TRP A 76 10.72 -8.81 -6.77
CA TRP A 76 10.74 -7.53 -7.47
C TRP A 76 10.10 -7.71 -8.84
N THR A 77 9.12 -6.87 -9.13
CA THR A 77 8.39 -6.83 -10.39
C THR A 77 8.68 -5.50 -11.05
N GLU A 78 9.04 -5.54 -12.33
CA GLU A 78 9.19 -4.33 -13.14
C GLU A 78 7.82 -3.69 -13.37
N VAL A 79 7.71 -2.41 -13.01
CA VAL A 79 6.54 -1.58 -13.28
C VAL A 79 6.75 -0.82 -14.58
N TYR A 80 7.98 -0.34 -14.78
CA TYR A 80 8.39 0.45 -15.95
C TYR A 80 9.89 0.31 -16.15
N ALA A 81 10.34 0.28 -17.41
CA ALA A 81 11.75 0.36 -17.76
C ALA A 81 11.96 1.37 -18.89
N SER A 82 12.95 2.23 -18.72
CA SER A 82 13.43 3.17 -19.72
C SER A 82 14.94 3.28 -19.62
N GLU A 83 15.60 3.36 -20.77
CA GLU A 83 17.05 3.57 -20.82
C GLU A 83 17.42 4.94 -20.25
N ASP A 84 16.64 5.99 -20.54
CA ASP A 84 16.92 7.37 -20.09
C ASP A 84 16.49 7.62 -18.63
N MET A 85 15.31 7.10 -18.24
CA MET A 85 14.73 7.37 -16.91
C MET A 85 15.03 6.29 -15.87
N GLY A 86 15.60 5.16 -16.30
CA GLY A 86 15.85 4.00 -15.47
C GLY A 86 14.64 3.07 -15.33
N THR A 87 14.80 2.07 -14.46
CA THR A 87 13.83 1.00 -14.24
C THR A 87 13.15 1.18 -12.89
N GLN A 88 11.83 1.29 -12.90
CA GLN A 88 11.01 1.25 -11.70
C GLN A 88 10.61 -0.21 -11.40
N LEU A 89 11.05 -0.68 -10.24
CA LEU A 89 10.73 -1.97 -9.66
C LEU A 89 9.80 -1.79 -8.45
N ARG A 90 8.93 -2.75 -8.23
CA ARG A 90 8.02 -2.81 -7.10
C ARG A 90 8.03 -4.20 -6.46
N ARG A 91 7.87 -4.26 -5.14
CA ARG A 91 7.52 -5.49 -4.43
C ARG A 91 6.59 -5.21 -3.26
N PHE A 92 5.86 -6.22 -2.82
CA PHE A 92 5.15 -6.19 -1.55
C PHE A 92 5.98 -6.86 -0.46
N LEU A 93 5.95 -6.28 0.74
CA LEU A 93 6.48 -6.83 1.98
C LEU A 93 5.35 -6.88 2.99
N VAL A 94 5.03 -8.05 3.50
CA VAL A 94 4.03 -8.25 4.54
C VAL A 94 4.74 -8.64 5.82
N VAL A 95 4.41 -7.95 6.92
CA VAL A 95 4.96 -8.18 8.24
C VAL A 95 3.83 -8.43 9.21
N GLY A 96 3.82 -9.62 9.79
CA GLY A 96 2.97 -10.01 10.90
C GLY A 96 3.69 -9.79 12.23
N LYS A 97 2.93 -9.37 13.25
CA LYS A 97 3.41 -9.23 14.63
C LYS A 97 2.43 -9.91 15.57
N ASP A 98 2.92 -10.93 16.27
CA ASP A 98 2.19 -11.54 17.39
C ASP A 98 2.22 -10.61 18.59
N MET A 99 1.02 -10.27 19.09
CA MET A 99 0.82 -9.42 20.26
C MET A 99 0.50 -10.25 21.51
N GLY A 100 0.52 -11.58 21.40
CA GLY A 100 0.11 -12.52 22.44
C GLY A 100 -1.41 -12.56 22.63
N GLN A 101 -1.87 -13.56 23.40
CA GLN A 101 -3.29 -13.73 23.75
C GLN A 101 -4.21 -13.87 22.51
N GLY A 102 -3.71 -14.47 21.42
CA GLY A 102 -4.48 -14.63 20.18
C GLY A 102 -4.72 -13.32 19.43
N ARG A 103 -3.96 -12.26 19.73
CA ARG A 103 -4.00 -11.00 18.99
C ARG A 103 -2.85 -10.93 18.00
N PHE A 104 -3.16 -10.56 16.77
CA PHE A 104 -2.18 -10.49 15.69
C PHE A 104 -2.35 -9.22 14.87
N ILE A 105 -1.24 -8.62 14.45
CA ILE A 105 -1.23 -7.45 13.57
C ILE A 105 -0.58 -7.84 12.26
N VAL A 106 -1.20 -7.50 11.13
CA VAL A 106 -0.58 -7.62 9.81
C VAL A 106 -0.41 -6.23 9.22
N ARG A 107 0.78 -5.98 8.67
CA ARG A 107 1.08 -4.76 7.92
C ARG A 107 1.59 -5.11 6.53
N ILE A 108 1.06 -4.43 5.52
CA ILE A 108 1.43 -4.63 4.13
C ILE A 108 2.12 -3.37 3.64
N TYR A 109 3.32 -3.52 3.10
CA TYR A 109 4.11 -2.43 2.54
C TYR A 109 4.30 -2.66 1.05
N ASN A 110 4.08 -1.61 0.28
CA ASN A 110 4.47 -1.49 -1.11
C ASN A 110 5.84 -0.79 -1.14
N ILE A 111 6.85 -1.51 -1.61
CA ILE A 111 8.23 -1.04 -1.71
C ILE A 111 8.51 -0.79 -3.18
N ASN A 112 8.88 0.44 -3.47
CA ASN A 112 9.20 0.87 -4.82
C ASN A 112 10.66 1.32 -4.87
N TYR A 113 11.24 1.08 -6.03
CA TYR A 113 12.66 1.20 -6.26
C TYR A 113 12.87 1.68 -7.69
N THR A 114 13.68 2.71 -7.89
CA THR A 114 14.00 3.23 -9.23
C THR A 114 15.51 3.17 -9.43
N THR A 115 15.97 2.46 -10.46
CA THR A 115 17.37 2.55 -10.90
C THR A 115 17.59 3.87 -11.62
N VAL A 116 18.83 4.37 -11.64
CA VAL A 116 19.17 5.52 -12.47
C VAL A 116 19.30 5.02 -13.91
N GLY A 117 18.75 5.76 -14.89
CA GLY A 117 18.96 5.52 -16.31
C GLY A 117 20.35 5.98 -16.78
N ASN A 118 20.60 5.89 -18.08
CA ASN A 118 21.75 6.52 -18.72
C ASN A 118 21.53 8.03 -18.73
N VAL A 119 22.07 8.71 -17.72
CA VAL A 119 22.23 10.16 -17.80
C VAL A 119 23.55 10.45 -18.48
N ASP A 120 23.51 11.19 -19.59
CA ASP A 120 24.70 11.85 -20.11
C ASP A 120 25.28 12.67 -18.96
N SER A 121 26.51 12.35 -18.57
CA SER A 121 27.22 13.10 -17.53
C SER A 121 27.29 14.54 -18.03
N HIS A 122 26.53 15.44 -17.41
CA HIS A 122 26.62 16.85 -17.71
C HIS A 122 28.09 17.24 -17.57
N PRO A 123 28.72 17.95 -18.55
CA PRO A 123 30.06 18.46 -18.39
C PRO A 123 30.03 19.57 -17.34
N SER A 124 29.96 19.20 -16.06
CA SER A 124 30.20 20.07 -14.93
C SER A 124 31.70 20.21 -14.81
N MET A 125 32.20 21.27 -15.44
CA MET A 125 33.46 21.97 -15.20
C MET A 125 34.51 21.27 -14.33
N GLY A 126 35.68 21.03 -14.93
CA GLY A 126 36.95 21.06 -14.22
C GLY A 126 37.45 19.69 -13.76
N ASN A 127 38.56 19.29 -14.37
CA ASN A 127 39.45 18.26 -13.87
C ASN A 127 39.80 18.53 -12.40
N HIS A 128 39.15 17.83 -11.47
CA HIS A 128 39.74 17.57 -10.17
C HIS A 128 39.85 16.06 -10.00
N GLU A 129 41.03 15.60 -10.43
CA GLU A 129 41.71 14.42 -9.94
C GLU A 129 41.77 14.46 -8.41
N TYR A 130 40.68 14.06 -7.74
CA TYR A 130 40.72 13.66 -6.34
C TYR A 130 41.08 12.18 -6.29
N GLN A 131 42.39 11.94 -6.30
CA GLN A 131 43.08 11.06 -5.38
C GLN A 131 42.24 9.87 -4.87
N ARG A 132 42.23 8.78 -5.65
CA ARG A 132 42.17 7.44 -5.06
C ARG A 132 43.44 7.30 -4.24
N ASP A 133 43.41 7.54 -2.93
CA ASP A 133 44.36 7.00 -1.97
C ASP A 133 43.82 7.17 -0.54
N SER A 134 43.84 6.06 0.22
CA SER A 134 43.83 5.99 1.70
C SER A 134 42.55 6.36 2.48
N GLY A 135 41.88 5.31 2.97
CA GLY A 135 41.64 5.13 4.40
C GLY A 135 40.53 5.92 5.11
N SER A 136 39.54 5.16 5.57
CA SER A 136 38.91 5.28 6.90
C SER A 136 37.56 6.00 7.05
N SER A 137 36.67 5.24 7.70
CA SER A 137 35.71 5.64 8.73
C SER A 137 34.32 6.16 8.33
N GLY A 138 33.31 5.40 8.77
CA GLY A 138 32.07 5.98 9.32
C GLY A 138 30.76 5.50 8.71
N GLY A 139 30.05 4.61 9.41
CA GLY A 139 28.59 4.48 9.28
C GLY A 139 28.10 3.13 8.78
N GLY A 140 27.74 2.25 9.72
CA GLY A 140 27.32 0.87 9.44
C GLY A 140 25.89 0.73 8.92
N GLY A 141 25.61 -0.46 8.38
CA GLY A 141 24.26 -0.93 8.03
C GLY A 141 24.26 -1.73 6.74
N GLY A 142 24.59 -3.02 6.82
CA GLY A 142 24.67 -3.93 5.68
C GLY A 142 23.40 -3.99 4.83
N GLY A 143 23.58 -3.85 3.53
CA GLY A 143 22.60 -4.07 2.47
C GLY A 143 23.35 -4.19 1.14
N GLY A 144 23.64 -5.44 0.74
CA GLY A 144 24.62 -5.82 -0.27
C GLY A 144 24.62 -5.00 -1.58
N MET A 145 25.84 -4.64 -2.00
CA MET A 145 26.22 -4.70 -3.42
C MET A 145 25.69 -6.01 -4.02
N ILE A 146 25.10 -6.05 -5.22
CA ILE A 146 25.51 -6.86 -6.41
C ILE A 146 24.61 -6.49 -7.63
N PHE A 147 25.25 -6.39 -8.81
CA PHE A 147 24.73 -6.47 -10.20
C PHE A 147 24.40 -5.16 -10.94
N SER A 148 25.43 -4.39 -11.31
CA SER A 148 25.36 -3.61 -12.56
C SER A 148 25.86 -4.49 -13.70
N LYS A 149 24.97 -5.04 -14.53
CA LYS A 149 25.36 -5.51 -15.86
C LYS A 149 25.73 -4.29 -16.72
N LYS A 150 26.68 -4.44 -17.64
CA LYS A 150 27.03 -3.41 -18.63
C LYS A 150 25.76 -2.96 -19.38
N GLY A 151 25.36 -1.69 -19.23
CA GLY A 151 24.10 -1.13 -19.75
C GLY A 151 22.98 -0.91 -18.71
N GLN A 152 23.18 -1.29 -17.44
CA GLN A 152 22.31 -0.92 -16.32
C GLN A 152 22.93 0.28 -15.61
N GLY A 153 22.16 1.37 -15.49
CA GLY A 153 22.64 2.59 -14.84
C GLY A 153 22.99 2.39 -13.36
N ALA A 154 23.61 3.41 -12.78
CA ALA A 154 24.26 3.34 -11.48
C ALA A 154 23.32 2.88 -10.35
N ALA A 155 23.94 2.31 -9.31
CA ALA A 155 23.25 1.86 -8.11
C ALA A 155 22.41 2.99 -7.46
N PRO A 156 21.25 2.65 -6.89
CA PRO A 156 20.04 3.48 -6.76
C PRO A 156 20.02 4.46 -5.57
N ALA A 157 19.05 5.36 -5.61
CA ALA A 157 18.52 6.03 -4.42
C ALA A 157 17.79 5.03 -3.49
N LYS A 158 17.76 5.30 -2.17
CA LYS A 158 17.09 4.48 -1.15
C LYS A 158 15.63 4.16 -1.54
N GLY A 159 15.26 2.88 -1.60
CA GLY A 159 13.88 2.46 -1.88
C GLY A 159 12.87 3.04 -0.88
N TRP A 160 11.71 3.45 -1.38
CA TRP A 160 10.66 4.06 -0.57
C TRP A 160 9.64 3.03 -0.12
N TYR A 161 9.32 3.07 1.18
CA TYR A 161 8.38 2.18 1.83
C TYR A 161 7.06 2.93 2.03
N GLN A 162 6.00 2.46 1.41
CA GLN A 162 4.65 2.97 1.65
C GLN A 162 3.79 1.84 2.22
N ARG A 163 3.06 2.11 3.30
CA ARG A 163 2.07 1.16 3.82
C ARG A 163 0.89 1.12 2.83
N ASP A 164 0.50 -0.07 2.41
CA ASP A 164 -0.58 -0.29 1.45
C ASP A 164 -1.88 -0.55 2.21
N LEU A 165 -2.57 0.54 2.56
CA LEU A 165 -3.77 0.50 3.38
C LEU A 165 -4.95 -0.16 2.64
N ALA A 166 -5.05 0.03 1.33
CA ALA A 166 -6.02 -0.66 0.49
C ALA A 166 -5.86 -2.18 0.64
N MET A 167 -4.63 -2.69 0.60
CA MET A 167 -4.40 -4.12 0.78
C MET A 167 -4.74 -4.63 2.18
N GLU A 168 -4.48 -3.82 3.21
CA GLU A 168 -4.85 -4.17 4.58
C GLU A 168 -6.38 -4.16 4.78
N TRP A 169 -7.08 -3.22 4.14
CA TRP A 169 -8.55 -3.19 4.12
C TRP A 169 -9.12 -4.46 3.49
N HIS A 170 -8.61 -4.87 2.33
CA HIS A 170 -9.07 -6.11 1.69
C HIS A 170 -8.75 -7.37 2.50
N LEU A 171 -7.69 -7.36 3.32
CA LEU A 171 -7.43 -8.45 4.25
C LEU A 171 -8.49 -8.47 5.37
N LEU A 172 -8.86 -7.30 5.89
CA LEU A 172 -9.91 -7.15 6.88
C LEU A 172 -11.26 -7.63 6.33
N GLU A 173 -11.64 -7.23 5.11
CA GLU A 173 -12.87 -7.68 4.45
C GLU A 173 -12.97 -9.21 4.34
N ARG A 174 -11.83 -9.90 4.19
CA ARG A 174 -11.80 -11.37 4.08
C ARG A 174 -11.88 -12.08 5.43
N LEU A 175 -11.26 -11.50 6.46
CA LEU A 175 -11.16 -12.12 7.77
C LEU A 175 -12.35 -11.79 8.67
N GLU A 176 -12.85 -10.56 8.59
CA GLU A 176 -13.89 -9.99 9.44
C GLU A 176 -14.95 -9.28 8.57
N PRO A 177 -15.71 -10.03 7.74
CA PRO A 177 -16.66 -9.44 6.80
C PRO A 177 -17.77 -8.65 7.50
N GLU A 178 -18.25 -9.12 8.66
CA GLU A 178 -19.30 -8.41 9.43
C GLU A 178 -18.82 -7.04 9.92
N LEU A 179 -17.60 -6.97 10.45
CA LEU A 179 -16.99 -5.70 10.87
C LEU A 179 -16.73 -4.78 9.68
N ALA A 180 -16.30 -5.33 8.54
CA ALA A 180 -16.08 -4.54 7.33
C ALA A 180 -17.37 -3.88 6.86
N GLU A 181 -18.50 -4.61 6.88
CA GLU A 181 -19.81 -4.06 6.54
C GLU A 181 -20.26 -3.01 7.58
N GLU A 182 -20.02 -3.24 8.87
CA GLU A 182 -20.28 -2.23 9.91
C GLU A 182 -19.51 -0.93 9.64
N LEU A 183 -18.22 -1.00 9.35
CA LEU A 183 -17.37 0.17 9.06
C LEU A 183 -17.78 0.90 7.76
N LYS A 184 -18.30 0.17 6.77
CA LYS A 184 -18.91 0.77 5.57
C LYS A 184 -20.19 1.53 5.90
N HIS A 185 -20.97 1.03 6.86
CA HIS A 185 -22.27 1.58 7.26
C HIS A 185 -22.21 2.56 8.44
N GLU A 186 -21.10 2.73 9.14
CA GLU A 186 -21.00 3.65 10.29
C GLU A 186 -21.21 5.15 9.93
N ASP A 187 -21.25 5.48 8.63
CA ASP A 187 -21.72 6.79 8.13
C ASP A 187 -23.26 6.90 7.99
N ALA A 188 -24.00 5.80 8.11
CA ALA A 188 -25.44 5.89 8.28
C ALA A 188 -25.68 6.70 9.56
N PRO A 189 -26.61 7.68 9.57
CA PRO A 189 -26.89 8.43 10.78
C PRO A 189 -27.18 7.42 11.89
N LYS A 190 -26.28 7.32 12.88
CA LYS A 190 -26.52 6.52 14.08
C LYS A 190 -27.89 6.96 14.59
N PRO A 191 -28.92 6.09 14.65
CA PRO A 191 -30.16 6.47 15.27
C PRO A 191 -29.80 6.81 16.72
N THR A 192 -29.77 8.11 17.00
CA THR A 192 -29.45 8.62 18.32
C THR A 192 -30.56 8.14 19.23
N ALA A 193 -30.16 7.43 20.29
CA ALA A 193 -31.00 6.65 21.18
C ALA A 193 -32.30 7.35 21.61
N THR A 194 -33.38 6.57 21.76
CA THR A 194 -34.33 6.56 22.92
C THR A 194 -35.74 6.18 22.47
N ALA A 195 -36.13 4.93 22.72
CA ALA A 195 -37.47 4.51 23.15
C ALA A 195 -37.37 3.02 23.54
N LEU A 196 -37.04 2.73 24.80
CA LEU A 196 -38.01 2.36 25.84
C LEU A 196 -38.48 0.89 25.76
N ARG A 197 -37.99 0.14 26.76
CA ARG A 197 -38.75 -0.80 27.61
C ARG A 197 -39.17 -2.14 27.01
N SER A 198 -38.46 -3.17 27.48
CA SER A 198 -39.02 -4.31 28.22
C SER A 198 -40.51 -4.63 27.99
N THR A 199 -40.76 -5.71 27.26
CA THR A 199 -41.89 -6.60 27.53
C THR A 199 -41.38 -8.02 27.64
N THR A 200 -40.91 -8.34 28.85
CA THR A 200 -41.18 -9.65 29.44
C THR A 200 -42.68 -9.71 29.66
N THR A 201 -43.39 -10.63 29.02
CA THR A 201 -44.69 -11.07 29.49
C THR A 201 -44.75 -12.58 29.31
N ASN A 202 -44.58 -13.24 30.45
CA ASN A 202 -45.08 -14.57 30.73
C ASN A 202 -46.62 -14.51 30.63
N GLN A 203 -47.19 -15.34 29.77
CA GLN A 203 -48.30 -16.24 30.10
C GLN A 203 -48.50 -17.25 28.97
#